data_AF-A0A2V8W840-F1
#
_entry.id   AF-A0A2V8W840-F1
#
_cell.length_a   1.000
_cell.length_b   1.000
_cell.length_c   1.000
_cell.angle_alpha   90.00
_cell.angle_beta   90.00
_cell.angle_gamma   90.00
#
_symmetry.space_group_name_H-M   'P 1'
#
loop_
_entity.id
_entity.type
_entity.pdbx_description
1 polymer ?
#
loop_
_entity_poly.entity_id
_entity_poly.type
_entity_poly.pdbx_seq_one_letter_code
_entity_poly.pdbx_strand_id
1 'polypeptide(L)'
;IRQRFRWTFGTLQSFWKHGDTLLRPKYGTLGWIALPNIFVFQLILPLVSPIIDLMFFGSLLLWGLAQFRVTRLPQLWTSADVEKSLLFFLGFLLIDILTCMVAFVLERKEDWTLLIPVLLQRFYYRQLMYVVLFRSVKEAVSGRPVGWRGVEPEAPQRTSKAPPKPATAPVEGN
;
A
#
# COMPACT_ATOMS: atom_id res chain seq x y z
N ILE A 1 5.19 5.88 -6.47
CA ILE A 1 5.72 6.50 -5.22
C ILE A 1 5.18 7.90 -4.97
N ARG A 2 5.39 8.89 -5.87
CA ARG A 2 4.97 10.30 -5.65
C ARG A 2 3.47 10.48 -5.38
N GLN A 3 2.60 9.85 -6.18
CA GLN A 3 1.15 9.87 -5.96
C GLN A 3 0.79 9.29 -4.58
N ARG A 4 1.29 8.11 -4.23
CA ARG A 4 1.00 7.45 -2.94
C ARG A 4 1.49 8.26 -1.74
N PHE A 5 2.66 8.88 -1.83
CA PHE A 5 3.15 9.81 -0.80
C PHE A 5 2.17 10.96 -0.57
N ARG A 6 1.61 11.54 -1.64
CA ARG A 6 0.61 12.61 -1.54
C ARG A 6 -0.68 12.15 -0.84
N TRP A 7 -1.17 10.96 -1.17
CA TRP A 7 -2.35 10.38 -0.51
C TRP A 7 -2.10 10.13 0.98
N THR A 8 -1.01 9.45 1.33
CA THR A 8 -0.66 9.16 2.73
C THR A 8 -0.41 10.44 3.53
N PHE A 9 0.29 11.42 2.95
CA PHE A 9 0.56 12.70 3.59
C PHE A 9 -0.72 13.53 3.78
N GLY A 10 -1.63 13.52 2.80
CA GLY A 10 -2.93 14.18 2.92
C GLY A 10 -3.79 13.59 4.04
N THR A 11 -3.84 12.27 4.17
CA THR A 11 -4.52 11.60 5.29
C THR A 11 -3.90 11.99 6.63
N LEU A 12 -2.57 12.00 6.73
CA LEU A 12 -1.85 12.41 7.95
C LEU A 12 -2.12 13.88 8.30
N GLN A 13 -2.16 14.77 7.31
CA GLN A 13 -2.44 16.18 7.50
C GLN A 13 -3.89 16.42 7.95
N SER A 14 -4.87 15.74 7.34
CA SER A 14 -6.26 15.80 7.76
C SER A 14 -6.45 15.24 9.17
N PHE A 15 -5.78 14.12 9.48
CA PHE A 15 -5.77 13.56 10.82
C PHE A 15 -5.18 14.52 11.85
N TRP A 16 -4.04 15.16 11.55
CA TRP A 16 -3.41 16.11 12.46
C TRP A 16 -4.28 17.36 12.70
N LYS A 17 -4.92 17.89 11.65
CA LYS A 17 -5.80 19.07 11.76
C LYS A 17 -7.09 18.79 12.54
N HIS A 18 -7.60 17.55 12.47
CA HIS A 18 -8.84 17.16 13.14
C HIS A 18 -8.61 16.23 14.33
N GLY A 19 -7.35 16.03 14.74
CA GLY A 19 -6.96 15.13 15.83
C GLY A 19 -7.58 15.54 17.16
N ASP A 20 -7.82 16.84 17.36
CA ASP A 20 -8.52 17.37 18.53
C ASP A 20 -9.97 16.90 18.64
N THR A 21 -10.54 16.34 17.58
CA THR A 21 -11.92 15.79 17.58
C THR A 21 -11.95 14.27 17.79
N LEU A 22 -10.78 13.63 17.92
CA LEU A 22 -10.65 12.19 18.16
C LEU A 22 -11.34 11.80 19.46
N LEU A 23 -12.19 10.78 19.40
CA LEU A 23 -12.95 10.28 20.55
C LEU A 23 -13.76 11.39 21.24
N ARG A 24 -14.27 12.36 20.48
CA ARG A 24 -15.22 13.35 20.97
C ARG A 24 -16.62 13.07 20.41
N PRO A 25 -17.57 12.61 21.24
CA PRO A 25 -18.92 12.29 20.78
C PRO A 25 -19.69 13.52 20.27
N LYS A 26 -19.27 14.74 20.65
CA LYS A 26 -19.82 16.02 20.17
C LYS A 26 -19.73 16.18 18.64
N TYR A 27 -18.76 15.53 17.99
CA TYR A 27 -18.57 15.59 16.53
C TYR A 27 -19.20 14.39 15.80
N GLY A 28 -20.08 13.64 16.48
CA GLY A 28 -20.85 12.53 15.93
C GLY A 28 -19.97 11.42 15.35
N THR A 29 -20.39 10.89 14.19
CA THR A 29 -19.75 9.76 13.49
C THR A 29 -18.29 10.06 13.09
N LEU A 30 -17.95 11.31 12.81
CA LEU A 30 -16.60 11.69 12.39
C LEU A 30 -15.58 11.49 13.51
N GLY A 31 -15.87 12.02 14.70
CA GLY A 31 -14.97 11.96 15.85
C GLY A 31 -14.94 10.60 16.54
N TRP A 32 -16.07 9.87 16.55
CA TRP A 32 -16.22 8.63 17.30
C TRP A 32 -15.94 7.36 16.49
N ILE A 33 -16.14 7.38 15.16
CA ILE A 33 -16.00 6.18 14.31
C ILE A 33 -14.91 6.40 13.25
N ALA A 34 -15.02 7.46 12.43
CA ALA A 34 -14.13 7.62 11.29
C ALA A 34 -12.67 7.91 11.71
N LEU A 35 -12.46 8.87 12.61
CA LEU A 35 -11.13 9.28 13.08
C LEU A 35 -10.37 8.16 13.81
N PRO A 36 -10.97 7.43 14.77
CA PRO A 36 -10.31 6.29 15.42
C PRO A 36 -9.95 5.18 14.43
N ASN A 37 -10.86 4.86 13.49
CA ASN A 37 -10.60 3.86 12.47
C ASN A 37 -9.41 4.24 11.57
N ILE A 38 -9.38 5.49 11.08
CA ILE A 38 -8.27 6.01 10.27
C ILE A 38 -6.96 5.97 11.07
N PHE A 39 -6.99 6.39 12.33
CA PHE A 39 -5.79 6.40 13.17
C PHE A 39 -5.21 4.99 13.34
N VAL A 40 -6.04 4.03 13.74
CA VAL A 40 -5.60 2.67 14.05
C VAL A 40 -5.19 1.93 12.78
N PHE A 41 -6.07 1.87 11.77
CA PHE A 41 -5.85 1.01 10.61
C PHE A 41 -5.03 1.66 9.49
N GLN A 42 -5.08 2.99 9.37
CA GLN A 42 -4.41 3.71 8.28
C GLN A 42 -3.05 4.30 8.69
N LEU A 43 -2.86 4.57 9.98
CA LEU A 43 -1.66 5.23 10.50
C LEU A 43 -0.81 4.28 11.37
N ILE A 44 -1.39 3.77 12.47
CA ILE A 44 -0.66 2.97 13.46
C ILE A 44 -0.30 1.59 12.88
N LEU A 45 -1.27 0.88 12.31
CA LEU A 45 -1.04 -0.47 11.82
C LEU A 45 0.03 -0.53 10.72
N PRO A 46 0.03 0.33 9.68
CA PRO A 46 1.09 0.36 8.68
C PRO A 46 2.45 0.81 9.24
N LEU A 47 2.47 1.58 10.33
CA LEU A 47 3.70 2.03 10.99
C LEU A 47 4.34 0.93 11.85
N VAL A 48 3.52 0.12 12.52
CA VAL A 48 3.97 -1.01 13.36
C VAL A 48 4.29 -2.25 12.52
N SER A 49 3.57 -2.47 11.40
CA SER A 49 3.78 -3.59 10.47
C SER A 49 5.26 -3.84 10.10
N PRO A 50 6.08 -2.85 9.67
CA PRO A 50 7.49 -3.10 9.33
C PRO A 50 8.34 -3.54 10.52
N ILE A 51 7.99 -3.13 11.74
CA ILE A 51 8.69 -3.55 12.97
C ILE A 51 8.41 -5.03 13.23
N ILE A 52 7.13 -5.43 13.16
CA ILE A 52 6.71 -6.82 13.31
C ILE A 52 7.35 -7.70 12.23
N ASP A 53 7.31 -7.26 10.97
CA ASP A 53 7.94 -7.98 9.85
C ASP A 53 9.45 -8.17 10.10
N LEU A 54 10.17 -7.12 10.53
CA LEU A 54 11.61 -7.21 10.80
C LEU A 54 11.91 -8.16 11.97
N MET A 55 11.09 -8.14 13.03
CA MET A 55 11.22 -9.07 14.14
C MET A 55 10.96 -10.52 13.71
N PHE A 56 9.94 -10.75 12.87
CA PHE A 56 9.63 -12.06 12.32
C PHE A 56 10.77 -12.61 11.44
N PHE A 57 11.24 -11.82 10.47
CA PHE A 57 12.34 -12.24 9.60
C PHE A 57 13.66 -12.39 10.36
N GLY A 58 13.92 -11.52 11.35
CA GLY A 58 15.08 -11.65 12.23
C GLY A 58 15.03 -12.94 13.06
N SER A 59 13.87 -13.27 13.62
CA SER A 59 13.65 -14.51 14.36
C SER A 59 13.85 -15.75 13.48
N LEU A 60 13.30 -15.74 12.26
CA LEU A 60 13.43 -16.84 11.31
C LEU A 60 14.87 -17.01 10.82
N LEU A 61 15.58 -15.92 10.52
CA LEU A 61 16.98 -15.94 10.09
C LEU A 61 17.89 -16.49 11.19
N LEU A 62 17.70 -16.03 12.43
CA LEU A 62 18.50 -16.47 13.58
C LEU A 62 18.21 -17.92 13.93
N TRP A 63 16.95 -18.35 13.87
CA TRP A 63 16.58 -19.76 14.00
C TRP A 63 17.25 -20.61 12.92
N GLY A 64 17.21 -20.19 11.65
CA GLY A 64 17.86 -20.89 10.53
C GLY A 64 19.37 -21.01 10.73
N LEU A 65 20.06 -19.91 11.05
CA LEU A 65 21.51 -19.90 11.31
C LEU A 65 21.91 -20.78 12.51
N ALA A 66 21.06 -20.83 13.55
CA ALA A 66 21.26 -21.71 14.70
C ALA A 66 21.18 -23.20 14.30
N GLN A 67 20.27 -23.58 13.40
CA GLN A 67 20.20 -24.96 12.88
C GLN A 67 21.47 -25.34 12.11
N PHE A 68 22.06 -24.41 11.35
CA PHE A 68 23.31 -24.64 10.63
C PHE A 68 24.57 -24.56 11.52
N ARG A 69 24.42 -24.42 12.86
CA ARG A 69 25.51 -24.25 13.83
C ARG A 69 26.50 -23.12 13.50
N VAL A 70 26.08 -22.13 12.73
CA VAL A 70 26.96 -21.05 12.25
C VAL A 70 27.27 -20.03 13.34
N THR A 71 26.44 -19.95 14.40
CA THR A 71 26.54 -18.86 15.38
C THR A 71 26.18 -19.30 16.81
N ARG A 72 27.02 -18.93 17.78
CA ARG A 72 26.70 -18.92 19.22
C ARG A 72 26.09 -17.57 19.62
N LEU A 73 24.93 -17.22 19.05
CA LEU A 73 24.19 -16.05 19.53
C LEU A 73 23.37 -16.38 20.78
N PRO A 74 23.13 -15.41 21.67
CA PRO A 74 22.15 -15.57 22.73
C PRO A 74 20.78 -15.87 22.13
N GLN A 75 20.15 -16.93 22.63
CA GLN A 75 18.85 -17.43 22.17
C GLN A 75 17.74 -16.47 22.63
N LEU A 76 17.55 -15.36 21.91
CA LEU A 76 16.47 -14.40 22.15
C LEU A 76 15.09 -14.90 21.65
N TRP A 77 15.01 -16.14 21.15
CA TRP A 77 13.85 -16.71 20.46
C TRP A 77 13.63 -18.15 20.88
N THR A 78 12.40 -18.53 21.23
CA THR A 78 12.05 -19.94 21.45
C THR A 78 11.64 -20.58 20.12
N SER A 79 11.96 -21.87 19.91
CA SER A 79 11.48 -22.63 18.73
C SER A 79 9.95 -22.57 18.60
N ALA A 80 9.24 -22.62 19.74
CA ALA A 80 7.79 -22.49 19.80
C ALA A 80 7.27 -21.12 19.34
N ASP A 81 8.04 -20.05 19.50
CA ASP A 81 7.63 -18.71 19.08
C ASP A 81 7.76 -18.55 17.56
N VAL A 82 8.79 -19.14 16.96
CA VAL A 82 8.99 -19.19 15.51
C VAL A 82 7.88 -20.00 14.85
N GLU A 83 7.54 -21.17 15.40
CA GLU A 83 6.47 -22.03 14.88
C GLU A 83 5.11 -21.33 14.90
N LYS A 84 4.73 -20.72 16.04
CA LYS A 84 3.49 -19.95 16.14
C LYS A 84 3.46 -18.79 15.14
N SER A 85 4.56 -18.04 15.04
CA SER A 85 4.65 -16.91 14.12
C SER A 85 4.50 -17.35 12.67
N LEU A 86 5.10 -18.50 12.30
CA LEU A 86 4.96 -19.08 10.97
C LEU A 86 3.52 -19.55 10.69
N LEU A 87 2.87 -20.18 11.66
CA LEU A 87 1.45 -20.58 11.55
C LEU A 87 0.53 -19.37 11.35
N PHE A 88 0.71 -18.31 12.15
CA PHE A 88 -0.05 -17.07 11.98
C PHE A 88 0.22 -16.41 10.62
N PHE A 89 1.49 -16.38 10.17
CA PHE A 89 1.86 -15.84 8.87
C PHE A 89 1.18 -16.61 7.72
N LEU A 90 1.24 -17.95 7.74
CA LEU A 90 0.59 -18.80 6.73
C LEU A 90 -0.93 -18.67 6.78
N GLY A 91 -1.54 -18.66 7.98
CA GLY A 91 -2.98 -18.45 8.14
C GLY A 91 -3.44 -17.10 7.58
N PHE A 92 -2.70 -16.03 7.88
CA PHE A 92 -2.99 -14.70 7.35
C PHE A 92 -2.80 -14.63 5.82
N LEU A 93 -1.77 -15.28 5.29
CA LEU A 93 -1.55 -15.38 3.84
C LEU A 93 -2.69 -16.14 3.16
N LEU A 94 -3.18 -17.22 3.76
CA LEU A 94 -4.33 -17.99 3.26
C LEU A 94 -5.61 -17.14 3.22
N ILE A 95 -5.94 -16.45 4.32
CA ILE A 95 -7.11 -15.57 4.38
C ILE A 95 -7.02 -14.47 3.31
N ASP A 96 -5.84 -13.91 3.10
CA ASP A 96 -5.62 -12.89 2.08
C ASP A 96 -5.81 -13.43 0.66
N ILE A 97 -5.24 -14.60 0.35
CA ILE A 97 -5.42 -15.27 -0.95
C ILE A 97 -6.90 -15.59 -1.18
N LEU A 98 -7.61 -16.09 -0.16
CA LEU A 98 -9.06 -16.33 -0.22
C LEU A 98 -9.83 -15.04 -0.50
N THR A 99 -9.46 -13.94 0.14
CA THR A 99 -10.10 -12.63 -0.08
C THR A 99 -9.88 -12.14 -1.51
N CYS A 100 -8.65 -12.25 -2.04
CA CYS A 100 -8.37 -11.96 -3.44
C CYS A 100 -9.18 -12.85 -4.38
N MET A 101 -9.24 -14.16 -4.13
CA MET A 101 -10.04 -15.07 -4.95
C MET A 101 -11.53 -14.69 -4.93
N VAL A 102 -12.11 -14.35 -3.77
CA VAL A 102 -13.49 -13.87 -3.69
C VAL A 102 -13.69 -12.61 -4.52
N ALA A 103 -12.76 -11.64 -4.47
CA ALA A 103 -12.83 -10.42 -5.27
C ALA A 103 -12.83 -10.72 -6.79
N PHE A 104 -11.96 -11.63 -7.25
CA PHE A 104 -11.91 -12.06 -8.66
C PHE A 104 -13.16 -12.86 -9.07
N VAL A 105 -13.75 -13.64 -8.16
CA VAL A 105 -15.01 -14.36 -8.43
C VAL A 105 -16.18 -13.39 -8.64
N LEU A 106 -16.21 -12.27 -7.90
CA LEU A 106 -17.19 -11.20 -8.12
C LEU A 106 -16.96 -10.50 -9.47
N GLU A 107 -15.70 -10.32 -9.89
CA GLU A 107 -15.33 -9.69 -11.15
C GLU A 107 -15.26 -10.72 -12.29
N ARG A 108 -16.43 -11.14 -12.76
CA ARG A 108 -16.64 -12.27 -13.68
C ARG A 108 -15.92 -12.22 -15.05
N LYS A 109 -15.36 -11.07 -15.44
CA LYS A 109 -14.68 -10.84 -16.73
C LYS A 109 -13.16 -10.72 -16.62
N GLU A 110 -12.60 -10.84 -15.43
CA GLU A 110 -11.19 -10.57 -15.20
C GLU A 110 -10.30 -11.79 -15.47
N ASP A 111 -9.10 -11.54 -16.00
CA ASP A 111 -8.13 -12.59 -16.26
C ASP A 111 -7.53 -13.13 -14.96
N TRP A 112 -7.68 -14.44 -14.74
CA TRP A 112 -7.16 -15.12 -13.55
C TRP A 112 -5.63 -15.14 -13.49
N THR A 113 -4.95 -14.84 -14.60
CA THR A 113 -3.50 -14.64 -14.67
C THR A 113 -3.04 -13.40 -13.90
N LEU A 114 -3.92 -12.43 -13.64
CA LEU A 114 -3.66 -11.24 -12.82
C LEU A 114 -3.54 -11.56 -11.32
N LEU A 115 -3.93 -12.75 -10.88
CA LEU A 115 -3.86 -13.15 -9.48
C LEU A 115 -2.40 -13.27 -8.99
N ILE A 116 -1.49 -13.75 -9.85
CA ILE A 116 -0.05 -13.85 -9.55
C ILE A 116 0.58 -12.45 -9.33
N PRO A 117 0.44 -11.47 -10.24
CA PRO A 117 0.97 -10.14 -10.02
C PRO A 117 0.31 -9.42 -8.83
N VAL A 118 -0.94 -9.73 -8.47
CA VAL A 118 -1.55 -9.21 -7.23
C VAL A 118 -0.84 -9.72 -5.99
N LEU A 119 -0.49 -11.02 -5.94
CA LEU A 119 0.31 -11.58 -4.86
C LEU A 119 1.73 -10.99 -4.84
N LEU A 120 2.36 -10.85 -6.00
CA LEU A 120 3.70 -10.24 -6.10
C LEU A 120 3.68 -8.76 -5.71
N GLN A 121 2.64 -8.04 -6.10
CA GLN A 121 2.39 -6.65 -5.70
C GLN A 121 2.33 -6.57 -4.18
N ARG A 122 1.74 -7.55 -3.48
CA ARG A 122 1.68 -7.54 -2.02
C ARG A 122 3.06 -7.47 -1.36
N PHE A 123 4.06 -8.14 -1.91
CA PHE A 123 5.42 -8.05 -1.41
C PHE A 123 6.07 -6.73 -1.83
N TYR A 124 6.12 -6.44 -3.12
CA TYR A 124 6.81 -5.25 -3.65
C TYR A 124 6.20 -3.93 -3.15
N TYR A 125 4.87 -3.80 -3.26
CA TYR A 125 4.14 -2.59 -2.90
C TYR A 125 4.15 -2.33 -1.40
N ARG A 126 4.10 -3.38 -0.58
CA ARG A 126 4.18 -3.24 0.89
C ARG A 126 5.51 -2.65 1.32
N GLN A 127 6.63 -3.13 0.74
CA GLN A 127 7.95 -2.55 1.03
C GLN A 127 8.06 -1.09 0.59
N LEU A 128 7.53 -0.76 -0.60
CA LEU A 128 7.47 0.63 -1.06
C LEU A 128 6.65 1.52 -0.12
N MET A 129 5.53 1.02 0.40
CA MET A 129 4.67 1.76 1.32
C MET A 129 5.36 2.02 2.67
N TYR A 130 6.19 1.10 3.16
CA TYR A 130 6.99 1.33 4.37
C TYR A 130 7.95 2.53 4.20
N VAL A 131 8.67 2.58 3.08
CA VAL A 131 9.58 3.69 2.77
C VAL A 131 8.83 5.01 2.61
N VAL A 132 7.69 4.98 1.91
CA VAL A 132 6.84 6.16 1.71
C VAL A 132 6.30 6.67 3.04
N LEU A 133 5.78 5.77 3.88
CA LEU A 133 5.21 6.11 5.19
C LEU A 133 6.26 6.72 6.10
N PHE A 134 7.45 6.11 6.20
CA PHE A 134 8.53 6.63 7.03
C PHE A 134 8.95 8.03 6.58
N ARG A 135 9.05 8.26 5.26
CA ARG A 135 9.28 9.59 4.70
C ARG A 135 8.15 10.56 5.04
N SER A 136 6.89 10.16 4.92
CA SER A 136 5.73 11.02 5.21
C SER A 136 5.67 11.40 6.69
N VAL A 137 5.92 10.45 7.60
CA VAL A 137 5.97 10.71 9.04
C VAL A 137 7.12 11.66 9.39
N LYS A 138 8.32 11.42 8.84
CA LYS A 138 9.47 12.30 9.06
C LYS A 138 9.19 13.74 8.60
N GLU A 139 8.61 13.93 7.42
CA GLU A 139 8.29 15.26 6.89
C GLU A 139 7.15 15.95 7.67
N ALA A 140 6.14 15.18 8.10
CA ALA A 140 5.05 15.70 8.93
C ALA A 140 5.53 16.16 10.32
N VAL A 141 6.40 15.37 10.97
CA VAL A 141 7.03 15.74 12.24
C VAL A 141 7.99 16.93 12.08
N SER A 142 8.65 17.05 10.93
CA SER A 142 9.55 18.18 10.63
C SER A 142 8.81 19.50 10.32
N GLY A 143 7.47 19.49 10.29
CA GLY A 143 6.65 20.69 10.06
C GLY A 143 6.78 21.29 8.66
N ARG A 144 7.39 20.58 7.71
CA ARG A 144 7.60 21.10 6.35
C ARG A 144 6.31 20.96 5.54
N PRO A 145 5.70 22.07 5.05
CA PRO A 145 4.57 21.96 4.16
C PRO A 145 5.04 21.35 2.84
N VAL A 146 4.63 20.12 2.56
CA VAL A 146 4.87 19.52 1.25
C VAL A 146 3.94 20.22 0.27
N GLY A 147 4.50 21.22 -0.43
CA GLY A 147 3.82 21.91 -1.51
C GLY A 147 3.37 20.93 -2.58
N TRP A 148 2.13 21.11 -3.02
CA TRP A 148 1.53 20.41 -4.16
C TRP A 148 2.27 20.84 -5.44
N ARG A 149 3.48 20.32 -5.68
CA ARG A 149 4.18 20.60 -6.94
C ARG A 149 3.32 20.05 -8.07
N GLY A 150 3.03 20.93 -9.04
CA GLY A 150 2.06 20.75 -10.10
C GLY A 150 2.19 19.40 -10.80
N VAL A 151 1.05 18.88 -11.24
CA VAL A 151 1.02 17.71 -12.13
C VAL A 151 1.87 18.06 -13.35
N GLU A 152 2.94 17.30 -13.60
CA GLU A 152 3.68 17.41 -14.86
C GLU A 152 2.64 17.27 -15.98
N PRO A 153 2.47 18.27 -16.88
CA PRO A 153 1.51 18.18 -17.95
C PRO A 153 1.73 16.87 -18.72
N GLU A 154 0.67 16.11 -18.90
CA GLU A 154 0.70 14.92 -19.75
C GLU A 154 1.27 15.35 -21.12
N ALA A 155 2.36 14.70 -21.54
CA ALA A 155 2.98 15.01 -22.83
C ALA A 155 1.87 14.94 -23.90
N PRO A 156 1.75 15.94 -24.80
CA PRO A 156 0.64 15.98 -25.73
C PRO A 156 0.61 14.67 -26.51
N GLN A 157 -0.50 13.93 -26.38
CA GLN A 157 -0.77 12.79 -27.25
C GLN A 157 -0.58 13.28 -28.68
N ARG A 158 0.39 12.70 -29.39
CA ARG A 158 0.50 12.89 -30.84
C ARG A 158 -0.77 12.31 -31.44
N THR A 159 -1.80 13.15 -31.58
CA THR A 159 -2.92 12.83 -32.44
C THR A 159 -2.33 12.64 -33.82
N SER A 160 -2.29 11.39 -34.27
CA SER A 160 -2.06 11.08 -35.67
C SER A 160 -3.28 11.58 -36.43
N LYS A 161 -3.29 12.89 -36.75
CA LYS A 161 -4.17 13.42 -37.79
C LYS A 161 -3.64 12.89 -39.11
N ALA A 162 -4.12 11.72 -39.52
CA ALA A 162 -4.08 11.35 -40.92
C ALA A 162 -4.80 12.46 -41.73
N PRO A 163 -4.21 12.96 -42.82
CA PRO A 163 -4.84 14.01 -43.60
C PRO A 163 -6.19 13.50 -44.17
N PRO A 164 -7.24 14.34 -44.21
CA PRO A 164 -8.52 13.94 -44.77
C PRO A 164 -8.36 13.58 -46.25
N LYS A 165 -8.88 12.43 -46.65
CA LYS A 165 -8.96 11.99 -48.05
C LYS A 165 -9.68 13.08 -48.87
N PRO A 166 -9.17 13.49 -50.04
CA PRO A 166 -9.88 14.44 -50.89
C PRO A 166 -11.21 13.83 -51.34
N ALA A 167 -12.29 14.57 -51.10
CA ALA A 167 -13.61 14.22 -51.59
C ALA A 167 -13.58 14.22 -53.12
N THR A 168 -13.86 13.07 -53.72
CA THR A 168 -14.15 12.96 -55.16
C THR A 168 -15.37 13.82 -55.47
N ALA A 169 -15.17 14.90 -56.23
CA ALA A 169 -16.24 15.72 -56.77
C ALA A 169 -17.13 14.88 -57.71
N PRO A 170 -18.45 15.12 -57.75
CA PRO A 170 -19.31 14.49 -58.74
C PRO A 170 -18.95 15.04 -60.12
N VAL A 171 -18.71 14.12 -61.07
CA VAL A 171 -18.51 14.41 -62.48
C VAL A 171 -19.86 14.87 -63.03
N GLU A 172 -20.04 16.18 -63.23
CA GLU A 172 -21.04 16.69 -64.17
C GLU A 172 -20.54 16.40 -65.59
N GLY A 173 -21.30 15.59 -66.33
CA GLY A 173 -20.98 15.19 -67.69
C GLY A 173 -22.21 14.69 -68.43
N ASN A 174 -22.87 15.63 -69.12
CA ASN A 174 -23.75 15.53 -70.29
C ASN A 174 -25.04 14.70 -70.19
#